data_AF-A0A848QLV4-F1
#
_entry.id   AF-A0A848QLV4-F1
#
_cell.length_a   1.000
_cell.length_b   1.000
_cell.length_c   1.000
_cell.angle_alpha   90.00
_cell.angle_beta   90.00
_cell.angle_gamma   90.00
#
_symmetry.space_group_name_H-M   'P 1'
#
loop_
_entity.id
_entity.type
_entity.pdbx_description
1 polymer ?
#
loop_
_entity_poly.entity_id
_entity_poly.type
_entity_poly.pdbx_seq_one_letter_code
_entity_poly.pdbx_strand_id
1 'polypeptide(L)'
;MTSVKASMQIGVSQFSAEGSEEFVKSMLDTWIDLSKNVVTSNSNFSESLNQDNSSNSSSVKSNQGIEKFENVFDEIDGEVKIIAQMPGNNKAEKTRNTALALLYANHLNGKQSISADDIRDACQDQGCYDSSNFASHLKGLKDKVAMNKTKAGGGYDVKLTAPGRKAASSFVEQMNNESE
;
A
#
# COMPACT_ATOMS: atom_id res chain seq x y z
N MET A 1 18.86 30.62 -23.25
CA MET A 1 19.30 29.30 -22.76
C MET A 1 18.22 28.31 -23.13
N THR A 2 18.51 27.42 -24.07
CA THR A 2 17.65 26.28 -24.42
C THR A 2 17.87 25.21 -23.34
N SER A 3 16.86 24.98 -22.51
CA SER A 3 16.85 23.82 -21.60
C SER A 3 16.43 22.58 -22.37
N VAL A 4 17.07 21.46 -22.03
CA VAL A 4 16.76 20.14 -22.59
C VAL A 4 16.18 19.29 -21.48
N LYS A 5 15.27 18.39 -21.83
CA LYS A 5 14.64 17.44 -20.91
C LYS A 5 14.85 16.02 -21.37
N ALA A 6 15.29 15.16 -20.48
CA ALA A 6 15.32 13.71 -20.66
C ALA A 6 14.44 13.02 -19.62
N SER A 7 13.76 11.96 -20.03
CA SER A 7 12.96 11.11 -19.16
C SER A 7 13.20 9.64 -19.47
N MET A 8 13.38 8.84 -18.43
CA MET A 8 13.60 7.40 -18.53
C MET A 8 12.72 6.68 -17.52
N GLN A 9 12.11 5.58 -17.95
CA GLN A 9 11.27 4.73 -17.11
C GLN A 9 11.88 3.33 -17.05
N ILE A 10 12.16 2.86 -15.83
CA ILE A 10 12.65 1.49 -15.57
C ILE A 10 11.69 0.86 -14.56
N GLY A 11 10.86 -0.07 -15.03
CA GLY A 11 9.78 -0.64 -14.24
C GLY A 11 8.82 0.44 -13.73
N VAL A 12 8.74 0.58 -12.40
CA VAL A 12 7.87 1.55 -11.70
C VAL A 12 8.57 2.88 -11.37
N SER A 13 9.87 2.99 -11.63
CA SER A 13 10.64 4.19 -11.35
C SER A 13 10.73 5.07 -12.59
N GLN A 14 10.29 6.32 -12.44
CA GLN A 14 10.45 7.36 -13.45
C GLN A 14 11.54 8.33 -13.01
N PHE A 15 12.54 8.51 -13.86
CA PHE A 15 13.58 9.51 -13.69
C PHE A 15 13.43 10.58 -14.76
N SER A 16 13.51 11.85 -14.37
CA SER A 16 13.48 12.97 -15.29
C SER A 16 14.52 14.01 -14.90
N ALA A 17 15.25 14.52 -15.89
CA ALA A 17 16.22 15.58 -15.73
C ALA A 17 15.94 16.68 -16.75
N GLU A 18 15.93 17.92 -16.29
CA GLU A 18 15.73 19.10 -17.14
C GLU A 18 16.78 20.14 -16.77
N GLY A 19 17.51 20.65 -17.76
CA GLY A 19 18.61 21.56 -17.51
C GLY A 19 19.44 21.86 -18.76
N SER A 20 20.72 22.20 -18.56
CA SER A 20 21.65 22.33 -19.67
C SER A 20 21.90 20.98 -20.34
N GLU A 21 22.32 21.01 -21.60
CA GLU A 21 22.64 19.78 -22.33
C GLU A 21 23.72 18.95 -21.62
N GLU A 22 24.72 19.59 -21.01
CA GLU A 22 25.78 18.89 -20.26
C GLU A 22 25.23 18.20 -19.01
N PHE A 23 24.32 18.85 -18.29
CA PHE A 23 23.67 18.28 -17.11
C PHE A 23 22.82 17.06 -17.48
N VAL A 24 22.01 17.17 -18.54
CA VAL A 24 21.13 16.10 -19.00
C VAL A 24 21.94 14.89 -19.48
N LYS A 25 23.06 15.11 -20.19
CA LYS A 25 23.98 14.04 -20.62
C LYS A 25 24.61 13.31 -19.43
N SER A 26 25.10 14.05 -18.43
CA SER A 26 25.67 13.46 -17.21
C SER A 26 24.66 12.59 -16.45
N MET A 27 23.39 13.02 -16.40
CA MET A 27 22.34 12.23 -15.74
C MET A 27 21.99 10.96 -16.53
N LEU A 28 21.94 11.05 -17.87
CA LEU A 28 21.74 9.90 -18.75
C LEU A 28 22.83 8.84 -18.61
N ASP A 29 24.10 9.26 -18.57
CA ASP A 29 25.24 8.34 -18.39
C ASP A 29 25.16 7.62 -17.04
N THR A 30 24.77 8.35 -15.97
CA THR A 30 24.56 7.77 -14.63
C THR A 30 23.44 6.73 -14.64
N TRP A 31 22.31 7.01 -15.32
CA TRP A 31 21.20 6.06 -15.43
C TRP A 31 21.58 4.80 -16.21
N ILE A 32 22.35 4.94 -17.30
CA ILE A 32 22.83 3.81 -18.09
C ILE A 32 23.76 2.92 -17.24
N ASP A 33 24.66 3.50 -16.45
CA ASP A 33 25.55 2.74 -15.57
C ASP A 33 24.77 1.97 -14.49
N LEU A 34 23.77 2.61 -13.87
CA LEU A 34 22.87 1.93 -12.93
C LEU A 34 22.09 0.78 -13.58
N SER A 35 21.63 0.96 -14.83
CA SER A 35 20.86 -0.07 -15.54
C SER A 35 21.67 -1.34 -15.85
N LYS A 36 22.97 -1.20 -16.14
CA LYS A 36 23.85 -2.35 -16.42
C LYS A 36 24.05 -3.25 -15.19
N ASN A 37 23.98 -2.69 -13.99
CA ASN A 37 24.09 -3.45 -12.75
C ASN A 37 22.79 -4.20 -12.36
N VAL A 38 21.64 -3.82 -12.94
CA VAL A 38 20.34 -4.46 -12.67
C VAL A 38 20.10 -5.69 -13.56
N VAL A 39 20.65 -5.72 -14.78
CA VAL A 39 20.42 -6.81 -15.75
C VAL A 39 21.19 -8.09 -15.42
N THR A 40 22.30 -8.02 -14.69
CA THR A 40 23.13 -9.21 -14.38
C THR A 40 22.49 -10.16 -13.35
N SER A 41 21.45 -9.73 -12.62
CA SER A 41 20.80 -10.58 -11.60
C SER A 41 19.56 -11.34 -12.06
N ASN A 42 19.00 -11.05 -13.24
CA ASN A 42 17.77 -11.69 -13.73
C ASN A 42 17.88 -12.05 -15.22
N SER A 43 18.77 -13.00 -15.55
CA SER A 43 18.71 -13.69 -16.83
C SER A 43 17.84 -14.93 -16.67
N ASN A 44 16.54 -14.81 -16.98
CA ASN A 44 15.66 -15.88 -17.48
C ASN A 44 14.21 -15.37 -17.55
N PHE A 45 13.88 -14.50 -18.51
CA PHE A 45 12.59 -14.62 -19.22
C PHE A 45 12.62 -13.81 -20.52
N SER A 46 12.60 -14.54 -21.63
CA SER A 46 12.49 -14.02 -22.99
C SER A 46 11.03 -13.62 -23.26
N GLU A 47 10.84 -12.38 -23.69
CA GLU A 47 10.25 -12.02 -24.99
C GLU A 47 8.89 -12.64 -25.38
N SER A 48 7.83 -11.82 -25.35
CA SER A 48 7.04 -11.54 -26.55
C SER A 48 6.18 -10.29 -26.37
N LEU A 49 6.40 -9.32 -27.26
CA LEU A 49 5.56 -8.14 -27.49
C LEU A 49 4.37 -8.54 -28.36
N ASN A 50 3.17 -8.08 -28.01
CA ASN A 50 2.27 -7.50 -29.00
C ASN A 50 1.39 -6.42 -28.39
N GLN A 51 1.45 -5.26 -29.02
CA GLN A 51 0.67 -4.05 -28.80
C GLN A 51 -0.80 -4.30 -29.15
N ASP A 52 -1.73 -3.80 -28.34
CA ASP A 52 -2.82 -3.01 -28.90
C ASP A 52 -3.41 -2.00 -27.88
N ASN A 53 -3.75 -0.83 -28.41
CA ASN A 53 -4.24 0.35 -27.70
C ASN A 53 -5.74 0.24 -27.45
N SER A 54 -6.19 0.40 -26.21
CA SER A 54 -7.37 1.22 -25.88
C SER A 54 -7.55 1.40 -24.38
N SER A 55 -7.64 2.66 -23.98
CA SER A 55 -8.25 3.22 -22.79
C SER A 55 -9.03 2.25 -21.90
N ASN A 56 -8.42 1.83 -20.79
CA ASN A 56 -9.02 2.04 -19.49
C ASN A 56 -7.98 1.90 -18.37
N SER A 57 -7.98 2.91 -17.52
CA SER A 57 -7.24 2.96 -16.26
C SER A 57 -7.61 1.77 -15.38
N SER A 58 -6.66 0.87 -15.13
CA SER A 58 -6.61 0.03 -13.93
C SER A 58 -5.19 -0.48 -13.75
N SER A 59 -4.45 0.20 -12.89
CA SER A 59 -3.12 -0.20 -12.43
C SER A 59 -3.22 -1.52 -11.67
N VAL A 60 -2.97 -2.63 -12.35
CA VAL A 60 -2.70 -3.92 -11.71
C VAL A 60 -1.29 -3.82 -11.10
N LYS A 61 -1.23 -3.32 -9.87
CA LYS A 61 -0.05 -3.49 -9.01
C LYS A 61 -0.09 -4.94 -8.55
N SER A 62 0.91 -5.74 -8.94
CA SER A 62 1.10 -7.10 -8.42
C SER A 62 1.19 -7.05 -6.88
N ASN A 63 0.15 -7.56 -6.21
CA ASN A 63 -0.03 -7.57 -4.76
C ASN A 63 0.74 -8.70 -4.07
N GLN A 64 2.07 -8.75 -4.24
CA GLN A 64 2.92 -9.85 -3.75
C GLN A 64 3.09 -9.92 -2.22
N GLY A 65 2.42 -9.06 -1.45
CA GLY A 65 2.55 -9.00 0.00
C GLY A 65 1.45 -9.74 0.75
N ILE A 66 0.21 -9.67 0.27
CA ILE A 66 -0.97 -10.23 0.95
C ILE A 66 -1.22 -11.71 0.64
N GLU A 67 -0.63 -12.23 -0.44
CA GLU A 67 -0.67 -13.66 -0.84
C GLU A 67 -0.12 -14.60 0.26
N LYS A 68 0.62 -14.07 1.23
CA LYS A 68 1.08 -14.86 2.40
C LYS A 68 0.00 -15.07 3.46
N PHE A 69 -1.12 -14.38 3.32
CA PHE A 69 -2.18 -14.29 4.31
C PHE A 69 -3.56 -14.52 3.67
N GLU A 70 -3.65 -15.52 2.77
CA GLU A 70 -4.87 -15.86 2.01
C GLU A 70 -6.07 -16.21 2.90
N ASN A 71 -5.84 -16.67 4.14
CA ASN A 71 -6.93 -16.94 5.08
C ASN A 71 -7.50 -15.67 5.73
N VAL A 72 -6.80 -14.54 5.62
CA VAL A 72 -7.16 -13.27 6.28
C VAL A 72 -7.61 -12.22 5.29
N PHE A 73 -6.91 -12.12 4.16
CA PHE A 73 -7.14 -11.09 3.15
C PHE A 73 -7.47 -11.70 1.79
N ASP A 74 -8.26 -10.96 1.02
CA ASP A 74 -8.51 -11.22 -0.38
C ASP A 74 -8.47 -9.90 -1.16
N GLU A 75 -8.27 -9.99 -2.47
CA GLU A 75 -8.32 -8.85 -3.37
C GLU A 75 -9.59 -8.91 -4.21
N ILE A 76 -10.46 -7.92 -3.99
CA ILE A 76 -11.73 -7.81 -4.71
C ILE A 76 -11.74 -6.45 -5.40
N ASP A 77 -11.86 -6.44 -6.72
CA ASP A 77 -11.87 -5.24 -7.56
C ASP A 77 -10.62 -4.35 -7.42
N GLY A 78 -9.47 -4.95 -7.11
CA GLY A 78 -8.21 -4.22 -6.91
C GLY A 78 -8.06 -3.58 -5.51
N GLU A 79 -9.01 -3.86 -4.61
CA GLU A 79 -8.97 -3.41 -3.22
C GLU A 79 -8.81 -4.60 -2.26
N VAL A 80 -7.98 -4.41 -1.23
CA VAL A 80 -7.78 -5.44 -0.22
C VAL A 80 -8.96 -5.45 0.73
N LYS A 81 -9.62 -6.59 0.83
CA LYS A 81 -10.69 -6.84 1.77
C LYS A 81 -10.27 -7.87 2.80
N ILE A 82 -10.89 -7.78 3.97
CA ILE A 82 -10.70 -8.73 5.06
C ILE A 82 -11.79 -9.78 4.93
N ILE A 83 -11.39 -11.04 4.71
CA ILE A 83 -12.33 -12.17 4.63
C ILE A 83 -12.45 -12.92 5.95
N ALA A 84 -11.41 -12.88 6.80
CA ALA A 84 -11.48 -13.48 8.13
C ALA A 84 -12.42 -12.70 9.06
N GLN A 85 -13.04 -13.43 9.99
CA GLN A 85 -13.83 -12.81 11.04
C GLN A 85 -12.90 -12.14 12.06
N MET A 86 -13.05 -10.82 12.24
CA MET A 86 -12.19 -10.08 13.16
C MET A 86 -12.46 -10.43 14.64
N PRO A 87 -11.44 -10.89 15.39
CA PRO A 87 -11.60 -11.24 16.79
C PRO A 87 -11.83 -9.99 17.65
N GLY A 88 -12.53 -10.15 18.77
CA GLY A 88 -12.77 -9.09 19.74
C GLY A 88 -14.09 -9.26 20.48
N ASN A 89 -14.11 -8.90 21.76
CA ASN A 89 -15.28 -9.10 22.64
C ASN A 89 -16.33 -8.00 22.49
N ASN A 90 -15.92 -6.85 21.97
CA ASN A 90 -16.76 -5.67 21.81
C ASN A 90 -16.44 -4.94 20.50
N LYS A 91 -17.34 -4.01 20.11
CA LYS A 91 -17.16 -3.22 18.87
C LYS A 91 -15.86 -2.41 18.86
N ALA A 92 -15.40 -1.93 20.01
CA ALA A 92 -14.17 -1.15 20.12
C ALA A 92 -12.93 -1.99 19.78
N GLU A 93 -12.83 -3.20 20.34
CA GLU A 93 -11.77 -4.15 20.04
C GLU A 93 -11.80 -4.58 18.59
N LYS A 94 -12.97 -4.99 18.08
CA LYS A 94 -13.11 -5.36 16.67
C LYS A 94 -12.72 -4.23 15.74
N THR A 95 -13.17 -2.99 15.98
CA THR A 95 -12.78 -1.82 15.18
C THR A 95 -11.25 -1.63 15.16
N ARG A 96 -10.58 -1.75 16.31
CA ARG A 96 -9.12 -1.59 16.39
C ARG A 96 -8.39 -2.71 15.65
N ASN A 97 -8.86 -3.93 15.78
CA ASN A 97 -8.29 -5.11 15.13
C ASN A 97 -8.48 -5.05 13.61
N THR A 98 -9.69 -4.74 13.14
CA THR A 98 -10.00 -4.49 11.72
C THR A 98 -9.11 -3.40 11.14
N ALA A 99 -9.00 -2.25 11.84
CA ALA A 99 -8.13 -1.16 11.41
C ALA A 99 -6.67 -1.59 11.32
N LEU A 100 -6.16 -2.31 12.33
CA LEU A 100 -4.78 -2.77 12.37
C LEU A 100 -4.47 -3.75 11.23
N ALA A 101 -5.37 -4.70 10.96
CA ALA A 101 -5.24 -5.67 9.87
C ALA A 101 -5.29 -4.98 8.51
N LEU A 102 -6.28 -4.12 8.27
CA LEU A 102 -6.43 -3.43 6.99
C LEU A 102 -5.23 -2.51 6.68
N LEU A 103 -4.75 -1.79 7.69
CA LEU A 103 -3.56 -0.95 7.57
C LEU A 103 -2.31 -1.76 7.21
N TYR A 104 -2.20 -2.98 7.73
CA TYR A 104 -1.09 -3.87 7.43
C TYR A 104 -1.18 -4.44 6.01
N ALA A 105 -2.36 -4.91 5.61
CA ALA A 105 -2.62 -5.36 4.24
C ALA A 105 -2.26 -4.27 3.22
N ASN A 106 -2.69 -3.03 3.46
CA ASN A 106 -2.34 -1.90 2.60
C ASN A 106 -0.85 -1.58 2.63
N HIS A 107 -0.20 -1.68 3.79
CA HIS A 107 1.25 -1.50 3.90
C HIS A 107 2.02 -2.54 3.08
N LEU A 108 1.59 -3.81 3.10
CA LEU A 108 2.16 -4.89 2.29
C LEU A 108 2.02 -4.62 0.79
N ASN A 109 0.92 -3.99 0.37
CA ASN A 109 0.68 -3.57 -1.02
C ASN A 109 1.29 -2.20 -1.35
N GLY A 110 2.20 -1.70 -0.50
CA GLY A 110 2.97 -0.47 -0.72
C GLY A 110 2.21 0.84 -0.46
N LYS A 111 0.97 0.78 0.04
CA LYS A 111 0.19 1.95 0.49
C LYS A 111 0.59 2.29 1.93
N GLN A 112 1.27 3.43 2.12
CA GLN A 112 1.78 3.84 3.44
C GLN A 112 0.70 4.41 4.37
N SER A 113 -0.38 4.93 3.81
CA SER A 113 -1.53 5.48 4.54
C SER A 113 -2.81 5.19 3.79
N ILE A 114 -3.90 5.07 4.54
CA ILE A 114 -5.26 4.91 4.02
C ILE A 114 -6.19 5.91 4.69
N SER A 115 -7.33 6.17 4.08
CA SER A 115 -8.31 7.08 4.66
C SER A 115 -9.03 6.43 5.84
N ALA A 116 -9.50 7.24 6.79
CA ALA A 116 -10.37 6.75 7.85
C ALA A 116 -11.74 6.26 7.31
N ASP A 117 -12.12 6.66 6.10
CA ASP A 117 -13.31 6.16 5.41
C ASP A 117 -13.10 4.71 4.95
N ASP A 118 -11.92 4.37 4.42
CA ASP A 118 -11.59 2.98 4.02
C ASP A 118 -11.68 2.03 5.22
N ILE A 119 -11.19 2.49 6.38
CA ILE A 119 -11.27 1.74 7.63
C ILE A 119 -12.72 1.63 8.11
N ARG A 120 -13.53 2.67 7.92
CA ARG A 120 -14.96 2.63 8.26
C ARG A 120 -15.66 1.57 7.43
N ASP A 121 -15.41 1.55 6.13
CA ASP A 121 -16.11 0.67 5.20
C ASP A 121 -15.73 -0.80 5.51
N ALA A 122 -14.46 -1.08 5.80
CA ALA A 122 -14.05 -2.38 6.32
C ALA A 122 -14.70 -2.73 7.68
N CYS A 123 -14.93 -1.75 8.55
CA CYS A 123 -15.66 -1.98 9.80
C CYS A 123 -17.16 -2.24 9.58
N GLN A 124 -17.76 -1.74 8.49
CA GLN A 124 -19.13 -2.05 8.12
C GLN A 124 -19.24 -3.50 7.64
N ASP A 125 -18.31 -3.92 6.77
CA ASP A 125 -18.23 -5.30 6.28
C ASP A 125 -18.05 -6.31 7.44
N GLN A 126 -17.25 -5.93 8.44
CA GLN A 126 -16.99 -6.73 9.64
C GLN A 126 -18.06 -6.57 10.74
N GLY A 127 -19.11 -5.78 10.51
CA GLY A 127 -20.21 -5.55 11.47
C GLY A 127 -19.79 -4.86 12.77
N CYS A 128 -18.63 -4.19 12.79
CA CYS A 128 -18.08 -3.53 13.97
C CYS A 128 -18.14 -2.00 13.94
N TYR A 129 -18.70 -1.41 12.88
CA TYR A 129 -18.85 0.03 12.77
C TYR A 129 -19.75 0.62 13.87
N ASP A 130 -19.26 1.71 14.47
CA ASP A 130 -19.94 2.50 15.49
C ASP A 130 -19.68 3.97 15.19
N SER A 131 -20.63 4.66 14.57
CA SER A 131 -20.47 6.04 14.11
C SER A 131 -20.14 7.02 15.24
N SER A 132 -20.70 6.82 16.44
CA SER A 132 -20.49 7.69 17.59
C SER A 132 -19.10 7.53 18.20
N ASN A 133 -18.55 6.31 18.16
CA ASN A 133 -17.29 5.98 18.85
C ASN A 133 -16.12 5.66 17.92
N PHE A 134 -16.32 5.63 16.60
CA PHE A 134 -15.29 5.20 15.62
C PHE A 134 -13.97 5.94 15.77
N ALA A 135 -14.00 7.28 15.79
CA ALA A 135 -12.81 8.10 15.95
C ALA A 135 -12.10 7.84 17.28
N SER A 136 -12.86 7.59 18.36
CA SER A 136 -12.33 7.26 19.68
C SER A 136 -11.70 5.86 19.70
N HIS A 137 -12.32 4.87 19.04
CA HIS A 137 -11.78 3.52 18.91
C HIS A 137 -10.45 3.53 18.17
N LEU A 138 -10.37 4.25 17.05
CA LEU A 138 -9.13 4.42 16.30
C LEU A 138 -8.06 5.09 17.16
N LYS A 139 -8.39 6.17 17.88
CA LYS A 139 -7.41 6.85 18.77
C LYS A 139 -6.91 5.90 19.87
N GLY A 140 -7.71 4.89 20.24
CA GLY A 140 -7.34 3.82 21.15
C GLY A 140 -6.17 2.93 20.67
N LEU A 141 -5.80 2.97 19.39
CA LEU A 141 -4.59 2.31 18.87
C LEU A 141 -3.29 3.02 19.30
N LYS A 142 -3.38 4.24 19.86
CA LYS A 142 -2.27 4.98 20.48
C LYS A 142 -1.02 5.02 19.60
N ASP A 143 0.08 4.47 20.09
CA ASP A 143 1.41 4.46 19.49
C ASP A 143 1.51 3.56 18.25
N LYS A 144 0.52 2.70 17.98
CA LYS A 144 0.50 1.80 16.82
C LYS A 144 0.14 2.51 15.52
N VAL A 145 -0.60 3.62 15.58
CA VAL A 145 -1.04 4.35 14.40
C VAL A 145 -0.76 5.84 14.52
N ALA A 146 -0.39 6.46 13.42
CA ALA A 146 -0.34 7.91 13.30
C ALA A 146 -1.53 8.37 12.46
N MET A 147 -2.26 9.36 12.98
CA MET A 147 -3.40 9.97 12.30
C MET A 147 -3.05 11.38 11.88
N ASN A 148 -3.04 11.63 10.58
CA ASN A 148 -2.80 12.94 10.01
C ASN A 148 -4.13 13.52 9.52
N LYS A 149 -4.43 14.75 9.91
CA LYS A 149 -5.64 15.42 9.43
C LYS A 149 -5.44 15.82 7.98
N THR A 150 -6.34 15.42 7.09
CA THR A 150 -6.22 15.70 5.65
C THR A 150 -6.91 16.98 5.22
N LYS A 151 -7.98 17.39 5.90
CA LYS A 151 -8.76 18.59 5.55
C LYS A 151 -9.24 19.38 6.76
N ALA A 152 -9.36 20.69 6.60
CA ALA A 152 -10.06 21.55 7.55
C ALA A 152 -11.58 21.29 7.46
N GLY A 153 -12.09 20.36 8.28
CA GLY A 153 -13.51 20.02 8.31
C GLY A 153 -13.83 18.58 8.73
N GLY A 154 -12.83 17.68 8.72
CA GLY A 154 -13.03 16.27 9.07
C GLY A 154 -12.45 15.38 7.98
N GLY A 155 -11.69 14.38 8.38
CA GLY A 155 -10.89 13.54 7.49
C GLY A 155 -9.52 13.29 8.07
N TYR A 156 -9.18 12.01 8.22
CA TYR A 156 -7.88 11.57 8.75
C TYR A 156 -7.31 10.50 7.83
N ASP A 157 -6.05 10.66 7.49
CA ASP A 157 -5.24 9.56 6.95
C ASP A 157 -4.59 8.84 8.12
N VAL A 158 -4.68 7.52 8.10
CA VAL A 158 -4.14 6.66 9.14
C VAL A 158 -3.01 5.85 8.55
N LYS A 159 -1.88 5.79 9.26
CA LYS A 159 -0.72 4.98 8.89
C LYS A 159 -0.18 4.20 10.08
N LEU A 160 0.45 3.06 9.82
CA LEU A 160 1.16 2.31 10.85
C LEU A 160 2.46 3.02 11.23
N THR A 161 2.71 3.10 12.53
CA THR A 161 4.03 3.44 13.07
C THR A 161 4.95 2.21 13.03
N ALA A 162 6.23 2.37 13.37
CA ALA A 162 7.16 1.25 13.50
C ALA A 162 6.68 0.17 14.50
N PRO A 163 6.27 0.50 15.74
CA PRO A 163 5.70 -0.50 16.65
C PRO A 163 4.35 -1.04 16.15
N GLY A 164 3.56 -0.22 15.46
CA GLY A 164 2.30 -0.65 14.85
C GLY A 164 2.48 -1.74 13.82
N ARG A 165 3.48 -1.62 12.94
CA ARG A 165 3.79 -2.65 11.93
C ARG A 165 4.14 -4.00 12.55
N LYS A 166 4.95 -4.00 13.61
CA LYS A 166 5.29 -5.24 14.33
C LYS A 166 4.05 -5.87 14.95
N ALA A 167 3.25 -5.06 15.65
CA ALA A 167 2.02 -5.54 16.28
C ALA A 167 1.01 -6.08 15.25
N ALA A 168 0.90 -5.42 14.09
CA ALA A 168 0.01 -5.85 13.03
C ALA A 168 0.48 -7.13 12.33
N SER A 169 1.77 -7.27 12.07
CA SER A 169 2.35 -8.50 11.49
C SER A 169 2.06 -9.70 12.38
N SER A 170 2.40 -9.62 13.66
CA SER A 170 2.16 -10.72 14.60
C SER A 170 0.67 -11.05 14.75
N PHE A 171 -0.19 -10.03 14.73
CA PHE A 171 -1.64 -10.23 14.79
C PHE A 171 -2.18 -10.97 13.57
N VAL A 172 -1.80 -10.54 12.36
CA VAL A 172 -2.24 -11.16 11.10
C VAL A 172 -1.65 -12.56 10.92
N GLU A 173 -0.38 -12.77 11.28
CA GLU A 173 0.24 -14.10 11.30
C GLU A 173 -0.52 -15.06 12.21
N GLN A 174 -0.89 -14.62 13.41
CA GLN A 174 -1.70 -15.43 14.32
C GLN A 174 -3.06 -15.79 13.70
N MET A 175 -3.77 -14.81 13.13
CA MET A 175 -5.06 -15.06 12.48
C MET A 175 -4.97 -16.02 11.30
N ASN A 176 -3.89 -15.94 10.52
CA ASN A 176 -3.70 -16.79 9.36
C ASN A 176 -3.47 -18.26 9.74
N ASN A 177 -2.73 -18.49 10.84
CA ASN A 177 -2.41 -19.83 11.34
C ASN A 177 -3.55 -20.45 12.17
N GLU A 178 -4.43 -19.65 12.79
CA GLU A 178 -5.61 -20.16 13.53
C GLU A 178 -6.73 -20.67 12.60
N SER A 179 -6.61 -20.45 11.29
CA SER A 179 -7.59 -20.87 10.28
C SER A 179 -7.26 -22.23 9.63
N GLU A 180 -6.15 -22.88 10.02
CA GLU A 180 -5.80 -24.27 9.70
C GLU A 180 -6.30 -25.26 10.77
#